data_AF-A0A849T920-F1
#
_entry.id   AF-A0A849T920-F1
#
_cell.length_a   1.000
_cell.length_b   1.000
_cell.length_c   1.000
_cell.angle_alpha   90.00
_cell.angle_beta   90.00
_cell.angle_gamma   90.00
#
_symmetry.space_group_name_H-M   'P 1'
#
loop_
_entity.id
_entity.type
_entity.pdbx_description
1 polymer ?
#
loop_
_entity_poly.entity_id
_entity_poly.type
_entity_poly.pdbx_seq_one_letter_code
_entity_poly.pdbx_strand_id
1 'polypeptide(L)'
;MALIVQKYGGTSVGNPERIKNVARRVAKFKAKGHQVVVVLSAMSGETNRLIALAKEMQAHPDPRELDVIISTGEQVTIGLLCMALKEIGVNAKSYTGGQVKILTDNAFTKARIVSIDEHNIRADLANDCVVVVAGFQGMDADGNITTLGRGGSDTTGVAIAAALRADECQIYTDVDGVYTTDPRMVPEARRLKTITFEEMLEMASLGSKVLQIRSVEFAGKYKVKLRVLSSFEEEGDGTLITFEEGNKMEQAIISGIAFNRDEAKITVMGVPDKPGIAYQI
;
A
#
# COMPACT_ATOMS: atom_id res chain seq x y z
N MET A 1 -3.37 -19.73 14.25
CA MET A 1 -3.91 -18.35 14.34
C MET A 1 -2.81 -17.42 13.88
N ALA A 2 -3.06 -16.63 12.83
CA ALA A 2 -2.08 -15.70 12.27
C ALA A 2 -2.65 -14.27 12.33
N LEU A 3 -1.78 -13.27 12.40
CA LEU A 3 -2.11 -11.86 12.28
C LEU A 3 -1.84 -11.40 10.85
N ILE A 4 -2.90 -11.00 10.14
CA ILE A 4 -2.83 -10.60 8.74
C ILE A 4 -3.22 -9.13 8.61
N VAL A 5 -2.40 -8.36 7.92
CA VAL A 5 -2.74 -6.99 7.51
C VAL A 5 -3.19 -7.03 6.05
N GLN A 6 -4.40 -6.57 5.75
CA GLN A 6 -4.95 -6.55 4.40
C GLN A 6 -5.15 -5.12 3.94
N LYS A 7 -4.41 -4.69 2.92
CA LYS A 7 -4.62 -3.38 2.29
C LYS A 7 -5.50 -3.54 1.06
N TYR A 8 -6.51 -2.70 0.90
CA TYR A 8 -7.34 -2.64 -0.31
C TYR A 8 -7.18 -1.29 -1.01
N GLY A 9 -6.88 -1.33 -2.32
CA GLY A 9 -6.77 -0.13 -3.16
C GLY A 9 -8.13 0.48 -3.51
N GLY A 10 -8.13 1.71 -4.04
CA GLY A 10 -9.36 2.44 -4.34
C GLY A 10 -10.29 1.75 -5.34
N THR A 11 -9.74 0.97 -6.28
CA THR A 11 -10.53 0.13 -7.20
C THR A 11 -11.25 -0.99 -6.43
N SER A 12 -10.61 -1.61 -5.44
CA SER A 12 -11.18 -2.65 -4.59
C SER A 12 -12.35 -2.17 -3.72
N VAL A 13 -12.46 -0.86 -3.48
CA VAL A 13 -13.50 -0.23 -2.65
C VAL A 13 -14.26 0.87 -3.40
N GLY A 14 -14.27 0.82 -4.73
CA GLY A 14 -14.79 1.92 -5.55
C GLY A 14 -16.30 2.21 -5.44
N ASN A 15 -17.07 1.30 -4.83
CA ASN A 15 -18.51 1.47 -4.61
C ASN A 15 -18.99 0.59 -3.43
N PRO A 16 -20.23 0.79 -2.93
CA PRO A 16 -20.77 0.02 -1.82
C PRO A 16 -20.80 -1.50 -2.05
N GLU A 17 -21.09 -1.98 -3.26
CA GLU A 17 -21.07 -3.41 -3.58
C GLU A 17 -19.67 -4.01 -3.40
N ARG A 18 -18.64 -3.30 -3.87
CA ARG A 18 -17.24 -3.71 -3.70
C ARG A 18 -16.81 -3.70 -2.24
N ILE A 19 -17.23 -2.70 -1.46
CA ILE A 19 -16.99 -2.64 -0.01
C ILE A 19 -17.65 -3.84 0.69
N LYS A 20 -18.89 -4.20 0.33
CA LYS A 20 -19.55 -5.41 0.86
C LYS A 20 -18.79 -6.68 0.48
N ASN A 21 -18.23 -6.77 -0.72
CA ASN A 21 -17.39 -7.91 -1.11
C ASN A 21 -16.11 -8.00 -0.26
N VAL A 22 -15.46 -6.86 0.02
CA VAL A 22 -14.32 -6.79 0.95
C VAL A 22 -14.73 -7.26 2.35
N ALA A 23 -15.88 -6.82 2.87
CA ALA A 23 -16.39 -7.26 4.16
C ALA A 23 -16.56 -8.78 4.24
N ARG A 24 -17.18 -9.41 3.22
CA ARG A 24 -17.31 -10.88 3.14
C ARG A 24 -15.96 -11.57 3.10
N ARG A 25 -14.97 -11.03 2.37
CA ARG A 25 -13.61 -11.58 2.32
C ARG A 25 -12.96 -11.55 3.69
N VAL A 26 -12.98 -10.41 4.37
CA VAL A 26 -12.44 -10.24 5.72
C VAL A 26 -13.12 -11.20 6.71
N ALA A 27 -14.44 -11.37 6.62
CA ALA A 27 -15.19 -12.33 7.43
C ALA A 27 -14.73 -13.78 7.21
N LYS A 28 -14.41 -14.18 5.96
CA LYS A 28 -13.85 -15.51 5.67
C LYS A 28 -12.50 -15.72 6.38
N PHE A 29 -11.62 -14.71 6.42
CA PHE A 29 -10.36 -14.80 7.18
C PHE A 29 -10.59 -14.89 8.68
N LYS A 30 -11.55 -14.11 9.20
CA LYS A 30 -11.93 -14.16 10.61
C LYS A 30 -12.46 -15.55 11.01
N ALA A 31 -13.32 -16.14 10.19
CA ALA A 31 -13.89 -17.47 10.40
C ALA A 31 -12.84 -18.59 10.41
N LYS A 32 -11.68 -18.38 9.75
CA LYS A 32 -10.51 -19.29 9.82
C LYS A 32 -9.66 -19.10 11.09
N GLY A 33 -10.07 -18.21 11.99
CA GLY A 33 -9.37 -17.94 13.25
C GLY A 33 -8.16 -17.02 13.09
N HIS A 34 -8.14 -16.15 12.08
CA HIS A 34 -7.10 -15.13 11.93
C HIS A 34 -7.49 -13.82 12.63
N GLN A 35 -6.50 -13.10 13.16
CA GLN A 35 -6.65 -11.70 13.51
C GLN A 35 -6.39 -10.86 12.25
N VAL A 36 -7.26 -9.88 12.00
CA VAL A 36 -7.21 -9.11 10.75
C VAL A 36 -7.21 -7.61 11.04
N VAL A 37 -6.23 -6.92 10.47
CA VAL A 37 -6.22 -5.46 10.35
C VAL A 37 -6.41 -5.11 8.88
N VAL A 38 -7.38 -4.25 8.58
CA VAL A 38 -7.68 -3.81 7.22
C VAL A 38 -7.21 -2.38 7.03
N VAL A 39 -6.47 -2.08 5.96
CA VAL A 39 -6.07 -0.73 5.58
C VAL A 39 -6.75 -0.34 4.28
N LEU A 40 -7.42 0.80 4.25
CA LEU A 40 -8.18 1.24 3.07
C LEU A 40 -7.61 2.51 2.47
N SER A 41 -7.56 2.54 1.14
CA SER A 41 -7.51 3.80 0.37
C SER A 41 -8.90 4.43 0.27
N ALA A 42 -8.97 5.70 -0.14
CA ALA A 42 -10.21 6.30 -0.57
C ALA A 42 -10.85 5.53 -1.75
N MET A 43 -12.16 5.62 -1.89
CA MET A 43 -12.88 5.06 -3.04
C MET A 43 -12.33 5.63 -4.37
N SER A 44 -12.36 4.80 -5.41
CA SER A 44 -11.85 5.15 -6.74
C SER A 44 -12.33 6.53 -7.23
N GLY A 45 -11.40 7.44 -7.50
CA GLY A 45 -11.68 8.78 -8.02
C GLY A 45 -11.85 9.87 -6.95
N GLU A 46 -12.11 9.53 -5.70
CA GLU A 46 -12.40 10.52 -4.65
C GLU A 46 -11.20 11.42 -4.33
N THR A 47 -10.00 10.85 -4.19
CA THR A 47 -8.79 11.66 -3.97
C THR A 47 -8.55 12.66 -5.11
N ASN A 48 -8.76 12.24 -6.36
CA ASN A 48 -8.60 13.12 -7.52
C ASN A 48 -9.66 14.23 -7.52
N ARG A 49 -10.92 13.90 -7.18
CA ARG A 49 -12.01 14.88 -7.04
C ARG A 49 -11.68 15.93 -5.98
N LEU A 50 -11.18 15.50 -4.82
CA LEU A 50 -10.78 16.38 -3.73
C LEU A 50 -9.60 17.29 -4.09
N ILE A 51 -8.59 16.75 -4.78
CA ILE A 51 -7.45 17.55 -5.28
C ILE A 51 -7.92 18.58 -6.32
N ALA A 52 -8.82 18.20 -7.23
CA ALA A 52 -9.36 19.12 -8.23
C ALA A 52 -10.11 20.28 -7.55
N LEU A 53 -10.96 19.98 -6.58
CA LEU A 53 -11.69 20.99 -5.80
C LEU A 53 -10.75 21.94 -5.04
N ALA A 54 -9.68 21.41 -4.42
CA ALA A 54 -8.68 22.25 -3.76
C ALA A 54 -7.98 23.22 -4.74
N LYS A 55 -7.72 22.76 -5.98
CA LYS A 55 -7.13 23.59 -7.04
C LYS A 55 -8.05 24.69 -7.56
N GLU A 56 -9.37 24.49 -7.48
CA GLU A 56 -10.33 25.56 -7.77
C GLU A 56 -10.26 26.69 -6.75
N MET A 57 -9.87 26.39 -5.49
CA MET A 57 -9.69 27.40 -4.44
C MET A 57 -8.32 28.08 -4.52
N GLN A 58 -7.27 27.33 -4.82
CA GLN A 58 -5.89 27.84 -4.88
C GLN A 58 -5.08 27.06 -5.92
N ALA A 59 -4.52 27.74 -6.93
CA ALA A 59 -3.81 27.08 -8.04
C ALA A 59 -2.66 26.17 -7.57
N HIS A 60 -1.99 26.58 -6.50
CA HIS A 60 -1.02 25.80 -5.74
C HIS A 60 -1.55 25.67 -4.31
N PRO A 61 -2.39 24.64 -4.00
CA PRO A 61 -2.99 24.51 -2.68
C PRO A 61 -1.96 24.50 -1.57
N ASP A 62 -2.27 25.16 -0.46
CA ASP A 62 -1.49 25.05 0.77
C ASP A 62 -1.31 23.57 1.15
N PRO A 63 -0.06 23.08 1.30
CA PRO A 63 0.18 21.66 1.54
C PRO A 63 -0.49 21.10 2.80
N ARG A 64 -0.57 21.91 3.87
CA ARG A 64 -1.14 21.49 5.15
C ARG A 64 -2.66 21.38 5.05
N GLU A 65 -3.32 22.35 4.43
CA GLU A 65 -4.77 22.27 4.20
C GLU A 65 -5.13 21.20 3.16
N LEU A 66 -4.27 20.98 2.16
CA LEU A 66 -4.49 19.91 1.19
C LEU A 66 -4.52 18.55 1.88
N ASP A 67 -3.59 18.26 2.81
CA ASP A 67 -3.56 17.03 3.60
C ASP A 67 -4.85 16.81 4.41
N VAL A 68 -5.39 17.88 5.01
CA VAL A 68 -6.70 17.84 5.69
C VAL A 68 -7.79 17.40 4.71
N ILE A 69 -7.90 18.05 3.55
CA ILE A 69 -8.93 17.78 2.55
C ILE A 69 -8.87 16.34 2.06
N ILE A 70 -7.70 15.90 1.58
CA ILE A 70 -7.58 14.62 0.88
C ILE A 70 -7.66 13.42 1.84
N SER A 71 -7.31 13.58 3.12
CA SER A 71 -7.43 12.53 4.14
C SER A 71 -8.87 12.08 4.41
N THR A 72 -9.85 12.92 4.06
CA THR A 72 -11.27 12.63 4.29
C THR A 72 -11.78 11.45 3.47
N GLY A 73 -11.18 11.18 2.30
CA GLY A 73 -11.58 10.08 1.42
C GLY A 73 -11.43 8.71 2.09
N GLU A 74 -10.30 8.47 2.76
CA GLU A 74 -10.09 7.25 3.54
C GLU A 74 -11.02 7.17 4.75
N GLN A 75 -11.30 8.30 5.42
CA GLN A 75 -12.17 8.33 6.60
C GLN A 75 -13.61 7.88 6.27
N VAL A 76 -14.14 8.30 5.11
CA VAL A 76 -15.44 7.80 4.61
C VAL A 76 -15.38 6.29 4.39
N THR A 77 -14.31 5.82 3.74
CA THR A 77 -14.20 4.42 3.31
C THR A 77 -14.09 3.45 4.50
N ILE A 78 -13.33 3.80 5.55
CA ILE A 78 -13.22 2.96 6.76
C ILE A 78 -14.55 2.85 7.50
N GLY A 79 -15.33 3.93 7.54
CA GLY A 79 -16.65 3.94 8.17
C GLY A 79 -17.61 2.99 7.45
N LEU A 80 -17.65 3.08 6.12
CA LEU A 80 -18.48 2.22 5.27
C LEU A 80 -18.12 0.74 5.42
N LEU A 81 -16.82 0.39 5.46
CA LEU A 81 -16.42 -1.01 5.66
C LEU A 81 -16.80 -1.51 7.06
N CYS A 82 -16.60 -0.72 8.11
CA CYS A 82 -17.02 -1.09 9.45
C CYS A 82 -18.53 -1.33 9.55
N MET A 83 -19.36 -0.51 8.89
CA MET A 83 -20.80 -0.74 8.80
C MET A 83 -21.11 -2.06 8.08
N ALA A 84 -20.46 -2.32 6.94
CA ALA A 84 -20.66 -3.54 6.16
C ALA A 84 -20.23 -4.82 6.92
N LEU A 85 -19.16 -4.75 7.72
CA LEU A 85 -18.72 -5.85 8.58
C LEU A 85 -19.71 -6.12 9.72
N LYS A 86 -20.19 -5.07 10.38
CA LYS A 86 -21.18 -5.19 11.47
C LYS A 86 -22.51 -5.75 10.99
N GLU A 87 -22.95 -5.37 9.80
CA GLU A 87 -24.17 -5.89 9.16
C GLU A 87 -24.13 -7.42 9.01
N ILE A 88 -22.95 -7.99 8.73
CA ILE A 88 -22.76 -9.44 8.60
C ILE A 88 -22.31 -10.11 9.91
N GLY A 89 -22.46 -9.43 11.05
CA GLY A 89 -22.18 -9.96 12.39
C GLY A 89 -20.70 -9.98 12.79
N VAL A 90 -19.82 -9.29 12.06
CA VAL A 90 -18.40 -9.17 12.41
C VAL A 90 -18.16 -7.89 13.19
N ASN A 91 -17.67 -8.01 14.43
CA ASN A 91 -17.28 -6.85 15.22
C ASN A 91 -16.08 -6.14 14.55
N ALA A 92 -16.21 -4.83 14.32
CA ALA A 92 -15.21 -4.04 13.64
C ALA A 92 -15.15 -2.61 14.18
N LYS A 93 -13.96 -2.00 14.14
CA LYS A 93 -13.74 -0.62 14.59
C LYS A 93 -12.80 0.12 13.67
N SER A 94 -13.22 1.32 13.25
CA SER A 94 -12.46 2.18 12.37
C SER A 94 -11.49 3.07 13.15
N TYR A 95 -10.35 3.37 12.51
CA TYR A 95 -9.31 4.22 13.04
C TYR A 95 -8.77 5.17 11.98
N THR A 96 -8.68 6.45 12.30
CA THR A 96 -7.86 7.41 11.54
C THR A 96 -6.38 7.25 11.87
N GLY A 97 -5.49 7.82 11.05
CA GLY A 97 -4.05 7.79 11.29
C GLY A 97 -3.67 8.36 12.66
N GLY A 98 -4.33 9.44 13.09
CA GLY A 98 -4.15 10.04 14.42
C GLY A 98 -4.64 9.16 15.57
N GLN A 99 -5.74 8.42 15.40
CA GLN A 99 -6.25 7.50 16.44
C GLN A 99 -5.38 6.25 16.62
N VAL A 100 -4.72 5.80 15.55
CA VAL A 100 -3.63 4.81 15.63
C VAL A 100 -2.35 5.43 16.20
N LYS A 101 -2.20 6.76 16.13
CA LYS A 101 -0.96 7.51 16.37
C LYS A 101 0.17 7.08 15.42
N ILE A 102 -0.12 7.11 14.13
CA ILE A 102 0.92 7.05 13.09
C ILE A 102 1.62 8.41 13.07
N LEU A 103 2.71 8.52 13.84
CA LEU A 103 3.51 9.73 13.92
C LEU A 103 4.31 9.91 12.63
N THR A 104 4.27 11.10 12.05
CA THR A 104 5.06 11.46 10.87
C THR A 104 5.92 12.70 11.10
N ASP A 105 6.83 12.97 10.17
CA ASP A 105 7.36 14.32 9.99
C ASP A 105 6.28 15.29 9.44
N ASN A 106 6.61 16.58 9.35
CA ASN A 106 5.72 17.64 8.87
C ASN A 106 5.90 17.95 7.37
N ALA A 107 6.46 17.01 6.60
CA ALA A 107 6.60 17.16 5.16
C ALA A 107 5.26 16.87 4.45
N PHE A 108 4.26 17.75 4.65
CA PHE A 108 2.91 17.63 4.11
C PHE A 108 2.91 17.19 2.64
N THR A 109 1.90 16.42 2.23
CA THR A 109 1.76 15.74 0.92
C THR A 109 2.72 14.58 0.64
N LYS A 110 3.78 14.41 1.45
CA LYS A 110 4.82 13.39 1.25
C LYS A 110 5.52 12.97 2.54
N ALA A 111 4.77 12.97 3.64
CA ALA A 111 5.31 12.78 4.98
C ALA A 111 5.90 11.38 5.15
N ARG A 112 6.83 11.25 6.10
CA ARG A 112 7.47 9.98 6.47
C ARG A 112 7.02 9.51 7.84
N ILE A 113 6.60 8.25 7.92
CA ILE A 113 6.26 7.59 9.18
C ILE A 113 7.52 7.50 10.03
N VAL A 114 7.45 8.05 11.24
CA VAL A 114 8.48 8.01 12.27
C VAL A 114 8.24 6.84 13.21
N SER A 115 6.99 6.67 13.69
CA SER A 115 6.60 5.59 14.59
C SER A 115 5.10 5.31 14.53
N ILE A 116 4.70 4.12 15.00
CA ILE A 116 3.29 3.71 15.10
C ILE A 116 3.07 3.16 16.51
N ASP A 117 2.03 3.63 17.19
CA ASP A 117 1.58 3.06 18.47
C ASP A 117 0.69 1.83 18.19
N GLU A 118 1.09 0.68 18.72
CA GLU A 118 0.35 -0.57 18.54
C GLU A 118 -0.71 -0.82 19.62
N HIS A 119 -0.73 -0.03 20.71
CA HIS A 119 -1.52 -0.33 21.90
C HIS A 119 -3.02 -0.46 21.61
N ASN A 120 -3.60 0.55 20.95
CA ASN A 120 -5.02 0.59 20.62
C ASN A 120 -5.44 -0.54 19.68
N ILE A 121 -4.60 -0.81 18.66
CA ILE A 121 -4.85 -1.88 17.70
C ILE A 121 -4.82 -3.25 18.39
N ARG A 122 -3.79 -3.51 19.20
CA ARG A 122 -3.66 -4.79 19.93
C ARG A 122 -4.81 -5.02 20.91
N ALA A 123 -5.24 -3.97 21.62
CA ALA A 123 -6.35 -4.06 22.55
C ALA A 123 -7.66 -4.46 21.83
N ASP A 124 -7.98 -3.88 20.68
CA ASP A 124 -9.18 -4.26 19.92
C ASP A 124 -9.04 -5.65 19.28
N LEU A 125 -7.85 -6.00 18.75
CA LEU A 125 -7.59 -7.33 18.20
C LEU A 125 -7.75 -8.44 19.26
N ALA A 126 -7.38 -8.17 20.51
CA ALA A 126 -7.55 -9.10 21.64
C ALA A 126 -9.03 -9.29 22.02
N ASN A 127 -9.89 -8.30 21.73
CA ASN A 127 -11.34 -8.36 21.92
C ASN A 127 -12.08 -8.88 20.67
N ASP A 128 -11.41 -9.71 19.87
CA ASP A 128 -11.92 -10.32 18.64
C ASP A 128 -12.40 -9.31 17.56
N CYS A 129 -12.03 -8.04 17.68
CA CYS A 129 -12.44 -6.99 16.76
C CYS A 129 -11.57 -6.97 15.49
N VAL A 130 -12.19 -6.76 14.33
CA VAL A 130 -11.48 -6.38 13.10
C VAL A 130 -11.15 -4.90 13.16
N VAL A 131 -9.87 -4.56 13.09
CA VAL A 131 -9.42 -3.17 13.09
C VAL A 131 -9.35 -2.66 11.65
N VAL A 132 -10.02 -1.55 11.35
CA VAL A 132 -10.06 -0.94 10.01
C VAL A 132 -9.39 0.43 10.06
N VAL A 133 -8.22 0.57 9.44
CA VAL A 133 -7.39 1.77 9.50
C VAL A 133 -7.45 2.56 8.20
N ALA A 134 -7.55 3.88 8.30
CA ALA A 134 -7.39 4.77 7.17
C ALA A 134 -5.93 4.75 6.71
N GLY A 135 -5.70 4.30 5.47
CA GLY A 135 -4.38 4.37 4.86
C GLY A 135 -3.97 5.81 4.56
N PHE A 136 -2.77 5.99 4.04
CA PHE A 136 -2.28 7.24 3.42
C PHE A 136 -2.11 8.45 4.36
N GLN A 137 -2.70 8.44 5.56
CA GLN A 137 -2.66 9.54 6.51
C GLN A 137 -1.94 9.20 7.82
N GLY A 138 -1.44 10.23 8.48
CA GLY A 138 -0.84 10.20 9.80
C GLY A 138 -1.06 11.52 10.55
N MET A 139 -0.25 11.75 11.57
CA MET A 139 -0.26 12.98 12.35
C MET A 139 1.17 13.39 12.70
N ASP A 140 1.52 14.67 12.55
CA ASP A 140 2.81 15.18 13.02
C ASP A 140 2.83 15.37 14.55
N ALA A 141 3.96 15.83 15.09
CA ALA A 141 4.14 16.05 16.52
C ALA A 141 3.24 17.16 17.10
N ASP A 142 2.75 18.07 16.25
CA ASP A 142 1.91 19.21 16.63
C ASP A 142 0.41 18.88 16.51
N GLY A 143 0.07 17.67 16.06
CA GLY A 143 -1.30 17.21 15.90
C GLY A 143 -1.93 17.52 14.54
N ASN A 144 -1.14 17.98 13.56
CA ASN A 144 -1.65 18.23 12.21
C ASN A 144 -1.81 16.92 11.44
N ILE A 145 -2.87 16.83 10.64
CA ILE A 145 -3.05 15.73 9.68
C ILE A 145 -1.96 15.84 8.61
N THR A 146 -1.31 14.72 8.33
CA THR A 146 -0.32 14.60 7.28
C THR A 146 -0.69 13.48 6.32
N THR A 147 -0.22 13.56 5.08
CA THR A 147 -0.35 12.48 4.11
C THR A 147 0.99 11.98 3.60
N LEU A 148 1.04 10.69 3.28
CA LEU A 148 2.27 9.96 2.95
C LEU A 148 2.66 10.05 1.47
N GLY A 149 1.86 10.76 0.66
CA GLY A 149 2.03 10.87 -0.79
C GLY A 149 1.59 9.61 -1.55
N ARG A 150 1.97 9.53 -2.83
CA ARG A 150 1.53 8.47 -3.74
C ARG A 150 1.92 7.08 -3.20
N GLY A 151 0.95 6.16 -3.19
CA GLY A 151 1.11 4.81 -2.60
C GLY A 151 1.15 4.79 -1.08
N GLY A 152 0.74 5.88 -0.43
CA GLY A 152 0.74 5.98 1.02
C GLY A 152 -0.08 4.90 1.72
N SER A 153 -1.21 4.46 1.14
CA SER A 153 -1.99 3.37 1.75
C SER A 153 -1.24 2.03 1.76
N ASP A 154 -0.46 1.72 0.72
CA ASP A 154 0.40 0.52 0.71
C ASP A 154 1.46 0.65 1.81
N THR A 155 2.11 1.82 1.89
CA THR A 155 3.09 2.13 2.94
C THR A 155 2.48 2.00 4.34
N THR A 156 1.26 2.48 4.57
CA THR A 156 0.54 2.30 5.84
C THR A 156 0.31 0.82 6.16
N GLY A 157 -0.13 0.02 5.17
CA GLY A 157 -0.32 -1.43 5.33
C GLY A 157 0.95 -2.13 5.80
N VAL A 158 2.07 -1.87 5.10
CA VAL A 158 3.36 -2.45 5.46
C VAL A 158 3.87 -1.96 6.82
N ALA A 159 3.72 -0.67 7.11
CA ALA A 159 4.18 -0.10 8.37
C ALA A 159 3.41 -0.65 9.57
N ILE A 160 2.10 -0.82 9.45
CA ILE A 160 1.27 -1.47 10.48
C ILE A 160 1.67 -2.94 10.64
N ALA A 161 1.90 -3.66 9.55
CA ALA A 161 2.37 -5.05 9.60
C ALA A 161 3.72 -5.18 10.31
N ALA A 162 4.66 -4.26 10.03
CA ALA A 162 5.95 -4.19 10.69
C ALA A 162 5.80 -3.91 12.21
N ALA A 163 5.01 -2.89 12.56
CA ALA A 163 4.79 -2.50 13.96
C ALA A 163 4.16 -3.66 14.75
N LEU A 164 3.13 -4.30 14.20
CA LEU A 164 2.42 -5.37 14.88
C LEU A 164 3.12 -6.73 14.82
N ARG A 165 4.21 -6.86 14.05
CA ARG A 165 4.87 -8.14 13.73
C ARG A 165 3.88 -9.14 13.13
N ALA A 166 3.13 -8.68 12.14
CA ALA A 166 2.17 -9.51 11.41
C ALA A 166 2.87 -10.61 10.61
N ASP A 167 2.21 -11.75 10.43
CA ASP A 167 2.74 -12.89 9.68
C ASP A 167 2.83 -12.59 8.18
N GLU A 168 1.88 -11.80 7.66
CA GLU A 168 1.81 -11.42 6.26
C GLU A 168 1.08 -10.09 6.09
N CYS A 169 1.54 -9.27 5.15
CA CYS A 169 0.82 -8.10 4.65
C CYS A 169 0.32 -8.38 3.22
N GLN A 170 -1.00 -8.39 3.05
CA GLN A 170 -1.68 -8.67 1.78
C GLN A 170 -2.09 -7.36 1.12
N ILE A 171 -1.59 -7.12 -0.09
CA ILE A 171 -1.95 -5.97 -0.92
C ILE A 171 -2.95 -6.44 -1.98
N TYR A 172 -4.21 -6.05 -1.79
CA TYR A 172 -5.28 -6.29 -2.73
C TYR A 172 -5.40 -5.15 -3.75
N THR A 173 -5.35 -5.52 -5.03
CA THR A 173 -5.42 -4.60 -6.16
C THR A 173 -6.25 -5.19 -7.31
N ASP A 174 -6.18 -4.57 -8.49
CA ASP A 174 -6.84 -4.97 -9.74
C ASP A 174 -6.10 -6.02 -10.57
N VAL A 175 -4.91 -6.42 -10.13
CA VAL A 175 -4.14 -7.55 -10.69
C VAL A 175 -4.02 -8.67 -9.67
N ASP A 176 -3.96 -9.90 -10.15
CA ASP A 176 -3.91 -11.11 -9.33
C ASP A 176 -2.49 -11.49 -8.88
N GLY A 177 -1.48 -10.73 -9.26
CA GLY A 177 -0.10 -10.89 -8.79
C GLY A 177 0.88 -10.09 -9.64
N VAL A 178 2.17 -10.41 -9.47
CA VAL A 178 3.26 -9.90 -10.30
C VAL A 178 3.51 -10.90 -11.42
N TYR A 179 3.58 -10.42 -12.65
CA TYR A 179 3.82 -11.25 -13.83
C TYR A 179 5.27 -11.13 -14.30
N THR A 180 5.74 -12.12 -15.04
CA THR A 180 7.07 -12.11 -15.69
C THR A 180 7.27 -10.89 -16.59
N THR A 181 6.21 -10.32 -17.15
CA THR A 181 6.19 -9.02 -17.84
C THR A 181 4.75 -8.50 -17.91
N ASP A 182 4.49 -7.35 -18.53
CA ASP A 182 3.13 -6.82 -18.67
C ASP A 182 2.26 -7.75 -19.55
N PRO A 183 1.22 -8.41 -18.99
CA PRO A 183 0.37 -9.33 -19.74
C PRO A 183 -0.48 -8.62 -20.82
N ARG A 184 -0.62 -7.29 -20.75
CA ARG A 184 -1.28 -6.50 -21.80
C ARG A 184 -0.42 -6.37 -23.06
N MET A 185 0.88 -6.58 -22.92
CA MET A 185 1.86 -6.54 -24.02
C MET A 185 2.23 -7.93 -24.51
N VAL A 186 2.39 -8.88 -23.58
CA VAL A 186 2.79 -10.26 -23.88
C VAL A 186 1.76 -11.22 -23.26
N PRO A 187 0.83 -11.78 -24.04
CA PRO A 187 -0.23 -12.67 -23.55
C PRO A 187 0.28 -13.92 -22.82
N GLU A 188 1.49 -14.38 -23.13
CA GLU A 188 2.14 -15.55 -22.52
C GLU A 188 2.79 -15.25 -21.17
N ALA A 189 2.71 -14.00 -20.67
CA ALA A 189 3.24 -13.62 -19.38
C ALA A 189 2.63 -14.49 -18.26
N ARG A 190 3.47 -14.96 -17.35
CA ARG A 190 3.05 -15.87 -16.28
C ARG A 190 3.10 -15.16 -14.95
N ARG A 191 2.10 -15.39 -14.10
CA ARG A 191 2.12 -14.93 -12.71
C ARG A 191 3.23 -15.64 -11.94
N LEU A 192 4.08 -14.86 -11.28
CA LEU A 192 5.11 -15.36 -10.39
C LEU A 192 4.47 -15.86 -9.10
N LYS A 193 4.88 -17.04 -8.62
CA LYS A 193 4.44 -17.53 -7.30
C LYS A 193 5.17 -16.79 -6.18
N THR A 194 6.45 -16.53 -6.38
CA THR A 194 7.33 -15.88 -5.42
C THR A 194 8.34 -15.01 -6.16
N ILE A 195 8.71 -13.88 -5.57
CA ILE A 195 9.75 -12.97 -6.04
C ILE A 195 10.47 -12.39 -4.82
N THR A 196 11.74 -12.05 -4.93
CA THR A 196 12.48 -11.41 -3.85
C THR A 196 12.17 -9.92 -3.76
N PHE A 197 12.49 -9.29 -2.62
CA PHE A 197 12.39 -7.83 -2.51
C PHE A 197 13.28 -7.10 -3.51
N GLU A 198 14.50 -7.59 -3.75
CA GLU A 198 15.46 -6.97 -4.69
C GLU A 198 14.91 -7.02 -6.13
N GLU A 199 14.48 -8.19 -6.58
CA GLU A 199 13.88 -8.34 -7.92
C GLU A 199 12.62 -7.48 -8.07
N MET A 200 11.77 -7.41 -7.05
CA MET A 200 10.57 -6.58 -7.09
C MET A 200 10.91 -5.09 -7.12
N LEU A 201 11.94 -4.64 -6.39
CA LEU A 201 12.39 -3.25 -6.43
C LEU A 201 12.90 -2.87 -7.81
N GLU A 202 13.73 -3.72 -8.42
CA GLU A 202 14.22 -3.52 -9.79
C GLU A 202 13.06 -3.45 -10.79
N MET A 203 12.14 -4.42 -10.74
CA MET A 203 10.97 -4.43 -11.63
C MET A 203 10.06 -3.21 -11.44
N ALA A 204 9.83 -2.78 -10.20
CA ALA A 204 9.02 -1.61 -9.89
C ALA A 204 9.69 -0.31 -10.37
N SER A 205 11.01 -0.20 -10.21
CA SER A 205 11.80 0.95 -10.66
C SER A 205 11.78 1.09 -12.19
N LEU A 206 11.73 -0.04 -12.90
CA LEU A 206 11.72 -0.11 -14.36
C LEU A 206 10.31 -0.10 -14.97
N GLY A 207 9.27 0.29 -14.20
CA GLY A 207 7.94 0.58 -14.72
C GLY A 207 6.83 -0.43 -14.39
N SER A 208 7.09 -1.46 -13.58
CA SER A 208 6.02 -2.31 -13.05
C SER A 208 5.14 -1.51 -12.08
N LYS A 209 3.90 -1.20 -12.49
CA LYS A 209 2.97 -0.34 -11.74
C LYS A 209 2.16 -1.08 -10.66
N VAL A 210 2.48 -2.33 -10.36
CA VAL A 210 1.68 -3.20 -9.48
C VAL A 210 1.78 -2.79 -8.01
N LEU A 211 3.00 -2.45 -7.55
CA LEU A 211 3.26 -2.01 -6.19
C LEU A 211 4.04 -0.70 -6.19
N GLN A 212 3.81 0.10 -5.16
CA GLN A 212 4.57 1.32 -5.00
C GLN A 212 5.92 1.01 -4.33
N ILE A 213 7.01 1.48 -4.93
CA ILE A 213 8.42 1.18 -4.56
C ILE A 213 8.68 1.35 -3.07
N ARG A 214 8.24 2.46 -2.47
CA ARG A 214 8.46 2.77 -1.05
C ARG A 214 7.82 1.73 -0.13
N SER A 215 6.68 1.13 -0.51
CA SER A 215 6.08 0.03 0.27
C SER A 215 6.92 -1.25 0.24
N VAL A 216 7.54 -1.56 -0.92
CA VAL A 216 8.44 -2.71 -1.08
C VAL A 216 9.75 -2.49 -0.32
N GLU A 217 10.33 -1.28 -0.41
CA GLU A 217 11.52 -0.90 0.36
C GLU A 217 11.28 -1.02 1.87
N PHE A 218 10.13 -0.53 2.34
CA PHE A 218 9.75 -0.61 3.75
C PHE A 218 9.59 -2.07 4.18
N ALA A 219 8.93 -2.91 3.36
CA ALA A 219 8.75 -4.32 3.68
C ALA A 219 10.08 -5.08 3.76
N GLY A 220 10.99 -4.82 2.81
CA GLY A 220 12.35 -5.37 2.81
C GLY A 220 13.13 -4.95 4.06
N LYS A 221 13.09 -3.66 4.42
CA LYS A 221 13.79 -3.13 5.61
C LYS A 221 13.32 -3.77 6.91
N TYR A 222 12.01 -3.97 7.07
CA TYR A 222 11.41 -4.49 8.31
C TYR A 222 11.07 -5.98 8.28
N LYS A 223 11.49 -6.67 7.21
CA LYS A 223 11.25 -8.10 7.00
C LYS A 223 9.79 -8.55 7.03
N VAL A 224 8.91 -7.73 6.46
CA VAL A 224 7.48 -8.03 6.34
C VAL A 224 7.22 -8.81 5.06
N LYS A 225 6.71 -10.05 5.16
CA LYS A 225 6.26 -10.81 3.98
C LYS A 225 5.09 -10.10 3.31
N LEU A 226 5.20 -9.79 2.02
CA LEU A 226 4.13 -9.14 1.25
C LEU A 226 3.49 -10.12 0.30
N ARG A 227 2.17 -10.05 0.10
CA ARG A 227 1.49 -10.81 -0.94
C ARG A 227 0.63 -9.91 -1.80
N VAL A 228 0.82 -9.96 -3.10
CA VAL A 228 -0.01 -9.24 -4.07
C VAL A 228 -1.14 -10.14 -4.53
N LEU A 229 -2.37 -9.66 -4.45
CA LEU A 229 -3.60 -10.41 -4.73
C LEU A 229 -4.61 -9.54 -5.47
N SER A 230 -5.52 -10.18 -6.21
CA SER A 230 -6.67 -9.51 -6.81
C SER A 230 -7.83 -9.43 -5.80
N SER A 231 -8.43 -8.25 -5.67
CA SER A 231 -9.71 -8.10 -4.97
C SER A 231 -10.92 -8.59 -5.79
N PHE A 232 -10.73 -8.85 -7.08
CA PHE A 232 -11.79 -9.24 -8.02
C PHE A 232 -11.95 -10.76 -8.14
N GLU A 233 -10.95 -11.51 -7.70
CA GLU A 233 -10.97 -12.99 -7.69
C GLU A 233 -11.16 -13.48 -6.25
N GLU A 234 -12.03 -14.47 -6.04
CA GLU A 234 -12.27 -15.03 -4.70
C GLU A 234 -11.13 -15.92 -4.21
N GLU A 235 -10.43 -16.58 -5.13
CA GLU A 235 -9.37 -17.53 -4.87
C GLU A 235 -8.12 -17.17 -5.66
N GLY A 236 -6.95 -17.49 -5.11
CA GLY A 236 -5.68 -17.24 -5.76
C GLY A 236 -4.56 -17.05 -4.74
N ASP A 237 -3.42 -17.72 -4.97
CA ASP A 237 -2.25 -17.61 -4.12
C ASP A 237 -1.49 -16.29 -4.32
N GLY A 238 -1.79 -15.58 -5.40
CA GLY A 238 -1.13 -14.34 -5.77
C GLY A 238 0.37 -14.51 -6.01
N THR A 239 1.11 -13.44 -5.70
CA THR A 239 2.59 -13.46 -5.67
C THR A 239 3.08 -13.11 -4.28
N LEU A 240 3.88 -13.98 -3.68
CA LEU A 240 4.57 -13.72 -2.42
C LEU A 240 5.89 -12.98 -2.69
N ILE A 241 6.10 -11.85 -2.03
CA ILE A 241 7.35 -11.11 -2.02
C ILE A 241 8.02 -11.35 -0.66
N THR A 242 9.20 -11.94 -0.70
CA THR A 242 9.91 -12.40 0.50
C THR A 242 11.43 -12.28 0.33
N PHE A 243 12.19 -12.63 1.36
CA PHE A 243 13.63 -12.79 1.24
C PHE A 243 13.95 -14.11 0.53
N GLU A 244 15.17 -14.24 0.01
CA GLU A 244 15.66 -15.53 -0.46
C GLU A 244 15.58 -16.57 0.68
N GLU A 245 14.67 -17.53 0.52
CA GLU A 245 14.58 -18.70 1.39
C GLU A 245 15.35 -19.85 0.71
N GLY A 246 16.66 -19.90 0.94
CA GLY A 246 17.53 -21.06 0.68
C GLY A 246 18.01 -21.27 -0.76
N ASN A 247 19.23 -21.84 -0.87
CA ASN A 247 19.89 -22.24 -2.12
C ASN A 247 19.04 -23.24 -2.92
N LYS A 248 18.21 -22.75 -3.85
CA LYS A 248 17.70 -23.60 -4.94
C LYS A 248 18.75 -23.57 -6.07
N MET A 249 19.39 -24.72 -6.30
CA MET A 249 20.44 -24.88 -7.33
C MET A 249 19.97 -24.57 -8.77
N GLU A 250 18.65 -24.56 -9.04
CA GLU A 250 18.06 -24.24 -10.34
C GLU A 250 17.13 -23.00 -10.23
N GLN A 251 17.72 -21.82 -10.04
CA GLN A 251 16.98 -20.56 -10.15
C GLN A 251 16.97 -20.07 -11.60
N ALA A 252 15.83 -19.56 -12.05
CA ALA A 252 15.78 -18.79 -13.28
C ALA A 252 16.68 -17.56 -13.12
N ILE A 253 17.61 -17.34 -14.05
CA ILE A 253 18.54 -16.20 -14.00
C ILE A 253 17.79 -14.86 -14.13
N ILE A 254 16.62 -14.88 -14.78
CA ILE A 254 15.79 -13.71 -15.03
C ILE A 254 14.38 -14.00 -14.52
N SER A 255 13.95 -13.23 -13.51
CA SER A 255 12.62 -13.36 -12.89
C SER A 255 11.54 -12.56 -13.63
N GLY A 256 11.91 -11.50 -14.34
CA GLY A 256 10.98 -10.73 -15.15
C GLY A 256 11.63 -9.69 -16.03
N ILE A 257 10.81 -9.10 -16.91
CA ILE A 257 11.18 -8.04 -17.85
C ILE A 257 10.22 -6.88 -17.62
N ALA A 258 10.75 -5.76 -17.16
CA ALA A 258 10.05 -4.50 -17.01
C ALA A 258 10.50 -3.50 -18.08
N PHE A 259 9.65 -2.52 -18.40
CA PHE A 259 9.98 -1.45 -19.35
C PHE A 259 9.26 -0.16 -18.96
N ASN A 260 9.88 0.98 -19.26
CA ASN A 260 9.29 2.29 -19.11
C ASN A 260 9.26 2.99 -20.48
N ARG A 261 8.11 3.59 -20.83
CA ARG A 261 7.94 4.33 -22.10
C ARG A 261 8.14 5.83 -21.95
N ASP A 262 8.10 6.34 -20.73
CA ASP A 262 8.17 7.77 -20.42
C ASP A 262 9.60 8.17 -20.06
N GLU A 263 10.53 7.91 -20.98
CA GLU A 263 11.95 8.20 -20.81
C GLU A 263 12.52 8.97 -22.00
N ALA A 264 13.45 9.90 -21.71
CA ALA A 264 14.20 10.64 -22.70
C ALA A 264 15.70 10.46 -22.45
N LYS A 265 16.47 10.10 -23.49
CA LYS A 265 17.92 9.99 -23.41
C LYS A 265 18.58 11.35 -23.65
N ILE A 266 19.27 11.88 -22.66
CA ILE A 266 20.13 13.05 -22.80
C ILE A 266 21.59 12.58 -22.76
N THR A 267 22.42 13.09 -23.68
CA THR A 267 23.86 12.78 -23.72
C THR A 267 24.64 14.09 -23.75
N VAL A 268 25.42 14.35 -22.72
CA VAL A 268 26.32 15.51 -22.65
C VAL A 268 27.67 15.08 -23.20
N MET A 269 28.07 15.66 -24.34
CA MET A 269 29.33 15.34 -25.02
C MET A 269 30.40 16.40 -24.71
N GLY A 270 31.67 16.04 -24.89
CA GLY A 270 32.80 16.97 -24.71
C GLY A 270 33.10 17.32 -23.25
N VAL A 271 32.71 16.45 -22.32
CA VAL A 271 32.91 16.65 -20.87
C VAL A 271 34.37 16.37 -20.50
N PRO A 272 35.07 17.29 -19.81
CA PRO A 272 36.42 17.03 -19.31
C PRO A 272 36.46 15.88 -18.29
N ASP A 273 37.42 14.96 -18.43
CA ASP A 273 37.63 13.85 -17.49
C ASP A 273 38.38 14.33 -16.24
N LYS A 274 37.66 15.01 -15.35
CA LYS A 274 38.16 15.49 -14.06
C LYS A 274 37.11 15.27 -12.97
N PRO A 275 37.49 14.83 -11.76
CA PRO A 275 36.57 14.77 -10.63
C PRO A 275 35.85 16.11 -10.40
N GLY A 276 34.54 16.05 -10.17
CA GLY A 276 33.70 17.23 -9.90
C GLY A 276 32.95 17.78 -11.10
N ILE A 277 33.28 17.40 -12.34
CA ILE A 277 32.56 17.87 -13.53
C ILE A 277 31.11 17.35 -13.54
N ALA A 278 30.88 16.10 -13.15
CA ALA A 278 29.53 15.53 -13.07
C ALA A 278 28.60 16.27 -12.08
N TYR A 279 29.14 16.98 -11.08
CA TYR A 279 28.35 17.79 -10.15
C TYR A 279 27.97 19.16 -10.73
N GLN A 280 28.73 19.67 -11.69
CA GLN A 280 28.53 20.99 -12.32
C GLN A 280 27.52 20.97 -13.47
N ILE A 281 27.23 19.78 -14.00
CA ILE A 281 26.27 19.52 -15.07
C ILE A 281 24.93 19.18 -14.44
#